data_AF-A0A426S8L1-F1
#
_entry.id   AF-A0A426S8L1-F1
#
_cell.length_a   1.000
_cell.length_b   1.000
_cell.length_c   1.000
_cell.angle_alpha   90.00
_cell.angle_beta   90.00
_cell.angle_gamma   90.00
#
_symmetry.space_group_name_H-M   'P 1'
#
loop_
_entity.id
_entity.type
_entity.pdbx_description
1 polymer ?
#
loop_
_entity_poly.entity_id
_entity_poly.type
_entity_poly.pdbx_seq_one_letter_code
_entity_poly.pdbx_strand_id
1 'polypeptide(L)'
;MSKKHVFAAVAALALAVTAGGGIAVAAPTTAKSVAPSACRPANHTATIASAPASSGHSHYRVTLTAARGYESCVLAGSPTGVRFSHHGKQTGVAAGHYGDQRTKVTFGPGHPVHFDIQVPNMHRGTASDEASFTLQAPGGEIPGTSFAEGKFSVASGTLIGPVQRGA
;
A
#
# COMPACT_ATOMS: atom_id res chain seq x y z
N MET A 1 52.39 -34.55 31.01
CA MET A 1 53.68 -34.33 30.31
C MET A 1 53.69 -32.89 29.82
N SER A 2 54.57 -32.07 30.42
CA SER A 2 54.69 -30.62 30.24
C SER A 2 55.09 -30.19 28.82
N LYS A 3 54.68 -28.98 28.42
CA LYS A 3 55.62 -27.94 27.99
C LYS A 3 55.01 -26.54 28.19
N LYS A 4 55.74 -25.74 28.95
CA LYS A 4 55.54 -24.31 29.24
C LYS A 4 56.16 -23.47 28.10
N HIS A 5 55.96 -22.15 28.23
CA HIS A 5 56.77 -21.01 27.76
C HIS A 5 56.07 -20.14 26.71
N VAL A 6 56.12 -18.81 26.71
CA VAL A 6 56.57 -17.75 27.64
C VAL A 6 55.99 -16.45 27.03
N PHE A 7 55.61 -15.53 27.90
CA PHE A 7 55.39 -14.09 27.76
C PHE A 7 55.90 -13.35 26.50
N ALA A 8 55.07 -12.45 25.99
CA ALA A 8 55.52 -11.14 25.53
C ALA A 8 54.53 -10.08 26.06
N ALA A 9 55.00 -9.32 27.05
CA ALA A 9 54.38 -8.11 27.53
C ALA A 9 54.52 -7.02 26.45
N VAL A 10 53.46 -6.25 26.21
CA VAL A 10 53.60 -4.90 25.67
C VAL A 10 52.97 -3.96 26.68
N ALA A 11 53.83 -3.12 27.23
CA ALA A 11 53.56 -2.15 28.27
C ALA A 11 52.70 -0.99 27.77
N ALA A 12 52.01 -0.40 28.74
CA ALA A 12 51.08 0.71 28.63
C ALA A 12 51.69 2.00 28.06
N LEU A 13 50.82 2.83 27.47
CA LEU A 13 50.90 4.28 27.62
C LEU A 13 49.53 4.79 28.05
N ALA A 14 49.43 5.08 29.35
CA ALA A 14 48.39 5.92 29.90
C ALA A 14 48.68 7.37 29.51
N LEU A 15 47.72 8.03 28.88
CA LEU A 15 47.62 9.49 28.84
C LEU A 15 46.25 9.85 29.41
N ALA A 16 46.25 10.17 30.70
CA ALA A 16 45.16 10.86 31.34
C ALA A 16 45.16 12.32 30.86
N VAL A 17 44.16 12.69 30.07
CA VAL A 17 43.77 14.08 29.87
C VAL A 17 42.44 14.26 30.59
N THR A 18 42.50 14.86 31.77
CA THR A 18 41.35 15.43 32.46
C THR A 18 40.98 16.74 31.78
N ALA A 19 39.98 16.69 30.91
CA ALA A 19 39.19 17.86 30.55
C ALA A 19 37.71 17.44 30.66
N GLY A 20 36.98 18.09 31.55
CA GLY A 20 35.57 17.79 31.82
C GLY A 20 34.75 17.91 30.53
N GLY A 21 34.18 16.79 30.12
CA GLY A 21 33.21 16.71 29.03
C GLY A 21 32.61 15.32 29.11
N GLY A 22 31.40 15.21 29.70
CA GLY A 22 30.73 13.94 29.85
C GLY A 22 30.61 13.22 28.52
N ILE A 23 31.20 12.03 28.42
CA ILE A 23 30.89 11.10 27.33
C ILE A 23 29.45 10.63 27.53
N ALA A 24 28.51 11.29 26.87
CA ALA A 24 27.17 10.78 26.72
C ALA A 24 27.26 9.51 25.85
N VAL A 25 27.37 8.36 26.51
CA VAL A 25 27.15 7.06 25.87
C VAL A 25 25.67 7.03 25.51
N ALA A 26 25.36 7.31 24.24
CA ALA A 26 24.04 7.08 23.71
C ALA A 26 23.79 5.57 23.80
N ALA A 27 22.95 5.17 24.76
CA ALA A 27 22.45 3.81 24.83
C ALA A 27 21.82 3.48 23.47
N PRO A 28 22.06 2.29 22.90
CA PRO A 28 21.33 1.87 21.72
C PRO A 28 19.86 1.81 22.11
N THR A 29 19.09 2.83 21.73
CA THR A 29 17.65 2.71 21.68
C THR A 29 17.40 1.55 20.73
N THR A 30 16.94 0.43 21.27
CA THR A 30 16.25 -0.60 20.52
C THR A 30 14.99 0.05 19.98
N ALA A 31 15.14 0.85 18.93
CA ALA A 31 14.04 1.24 18.08
C ALA A 31 13.44 -0.09 17.63
N LYS A 32 12.30 -0.46 18.20
CA LYS A 32 11.43 -1.46 17.58
C LYS A 32 11.25 -0.94 16.17
N SER A 33 11.85 -1.60 15.19
CA SER A 33 11.56 -1.34 13.79
C SER A 33 10.08 -1.61 13.60
N VAL A 34 9.27 -0.56 13.71
CA VAL A 34 7.84 -0.62 13.37
C VAL A 34 7.81 -0.86 11.88
N ALA A 35 7.24 -1.98 11.45
CA ALA A 35 7.24 -2.27 10.03
C ALA A 35 6.38 -1.20 9.30
N PRO A 36 6.76 -0.82 8.07
CA PRO A 36 6.00 0.19 7.34
C PRO A 36 4.58 -0.30 7.04
N SER A 37 3.63 0.62 6.94
CA SER A 37 2.22 0.28 6.67
C SER A 37 2.00 -0.31 5.28
N ALA A 38 1.21 -1.37 5.18
CA ALA A 38 0.77 -1.98 3.92
C ALA A 38 -0.04 -1.03 3.02
N CYS A 39 -0.68 -0.02 3.62
CA CYS A 39 -1.51 0.96 2.90
C CYS A 39 -0.71 1.90 1.99
N ARG A 40 0.62 1.99 2.17
CA ARG A 40 1.45 2.83 1.29
C ARG A 40 1.51 2.19 -0.11
N PRO A 41 1.40 2.96 -1.20
CA PRO A 41 1.38 2.42 -2.56
C PRO A 41 2.52 1.46 -2.89
N ALA A 42 3.74 1.72 -2.41
CA ALA A 42 4.91 0.86 -2.65
C ALA A 42 4.85 -0.50 -1.93
N ASN A 43 3.88 -0.71 -1.03
CA ASN A 43 3.84 -1.86 -0.13
C ASN A 43 2.70 -2.84 -0.47
N HIS A 44 1.99 -2.60 -1.58
CA HIS A 44 0.98 -3.49 -2.12
C HIS A 44 0.99 -3.47 -3.65
N THR A 45 0.39 -4.50 -4.23
CA THR A 45 0.03 -4.52 -5.65
C THR A 45 -1.47 -4.38 -5.80
N ALA A 46 -1.92 -3.92 -6.96
CA ALA A 46 -3.33 -3.93 -7.32
C ALA A 46 -3.53 -4.45 -8.76
N THR A 47 -4.51 -5.30 -8.97
CA THR A 47 -4.83 -5.88 -10.29
C THR A 47 -6.30 -5.75 -10.60
N ILE A 48 -6.64 -5.61 -11.87
CA ILE A 48 -8.01 -5.47 -12.37
C ILE A 48 -8.39 -6.72 -13.16
N ALA A 49 -9.51 -7.32 -12.82
CA ALA A 49 -10.11 -8.42 -13.57
C ALA A 49 -11.60 -8.19 -13.80
N SER A 50 -12.16 -8.77 -14.86
CA SER A 50 -13.62 -8.80 -15.05
C SER A 50 -14.29 -9.61 -13.94
N ALA A 51 -15.39 -9.08 -13.40
CA ALA A 51 -16.26 -9.77 -12.46
C ALA A 51 -17.61 -10.11 -13.13
N PRO A 52 -18.43 -11.01 -12.55
CA PRO A 52 -19.75 -11.31 -13.09
C PRO A 52 -20.58 -10.04 -13.28
N ALA A 53 -21.08 -9.84 -14.51
CA ALA A 53 -21.91 -8.70 -14.86
C ALA A 53 -23.29 -8.76 -14.17
N SER A 54 -23.93 -7.60 -13.97
CA SER A 54 -25.32 -7.50 -13.54
C SER A 54 -26.18 -6.90 -14.65
N SER A 55 -27.51 -6.97 -14.49
CA SER A 55 -28.40 -6.23 -15.38
C SER A 55 -28.01 -4.74 -15.35
N GLY A 56 -27.71 -4.17 -16.52
CA GLY A 56 -27.33 -2.77 -16.68
C GLY A 56 -25.85 -2.42 -16.47
N HIS A 57 -25.01 -3.32 -15.91
CA HIS A 57 -23.61 -3.01 -15.61
C HIS A 57 -22.63 -4.14 -15.95
N SER A 58 -21.50 -3.74 -16.51
CA SER A 58 -20.28 -4.54 -16.53
C SER A 58 -19.53 -4.28 -15.22
N HIS A 59 -19.00 -5.34 -14.62
CA HIS A 59 -18.27 -5.24 -13.35
C HIS A 59 -16.81 -5.62 -13.55
N TYR A 60 -15.93 -4.87 -12.90
CA TYR A 60 -14.52 -5.20 -12.76
C TYR A 60 -14.15 -5.16 -11.28
N ARG A 61 -13.28 -6.07 -10.87
CA ARG A 61 -12.76 -6.13 -9.52
C ARG A 61 -11.32 -5.66 -9.50
N VAL A 62 -11.03 -4.71 -8.62
CA VAL A 62 -9.66 -4.31 -8.28
C VAL A 62 -9.27 -5.03 -7.00
N THR A 63 -8.30 -5.94 -7.09
CA THR A 63 -7.79 -6.69 -5.94
C THR A 63 -6.49 -6.08 -5.44
N LEU A 64 -6.42 -5.73 -4.17
CA LEU A 64 -5.21 -5.25 -3.51
C LEU A 64 -4.58 -6.37 -2.69
N THR A 65 -3.27 -6.56 -2.87
CA THR A 65 -2.48 -7.55 -2.13
C THR A 65 -1.29 -6.89 -1.46
N ALA A 66 -1.24 -6.91 -0.14
CA ALA A 66 -0.11 -6.41 0.62
C ALA A 66 1.08 -7.37 0.50
N ALA A 67 2.28 -6.80 0.31
CA ALA A 67 3.51 -7.58 0.39
C ALA A 67 3.77 -8.07 1.82
N ARG A 68 4.60 -9.10 1.98
CA ARG A 68 4.99 -9.62 3.30
C ARG A 68 5.92 -8.64 4.00
N GLY A 69 5.94 -8.69 5.35
CA GLY A 69 6.85 -7.87 6.16
C GLY A 69 6.38 -6.43 6.40
N TYR A 70 5.15 -6.09 6.02
CA TYR A 70 4.52 -4.79 6.28
C TYR A 70 3.42 -4.92 7.35
N GLU A 71 3.19 -3.84 8.11
CA GLU A 71 2.12 -3.81 9.11
C GLU A 71 0.75 -3.61 8.46
N SER A 72 -0.25 -4.29 9.01
CA SER A 72 -1.64 -4.11 8.59
C SER A 72 -2.13 -2.68 8.88
N CYS A 73 -3.13 -2.25 8.13
CA CYS A 73 -3.76 -0.94 8.27
C CYS A 73 -5.27 -1.04 8.07
N VAL A 74 -5.98 0.05 8.36
CA VAL A 74 -7.43 0.13 8.17
C VAL A 74 -7.72 1.03 6.98
N LEU A 75 -8.43 0.49 6.00
CA LEU A 75 -9.01 1.23 4.88
C LEU A 75 -10.48 1.56 5.17
N ALA A 76 -10.99 2.62 4.55
CA ALA A 76 -12.37 3.05 4.69
C ALA A 76 -12.98 3.51 3.36
N GLY A 77 -14.23 3.14 3.10
CA GLY A 77 -14.99 3.65 1.95
C GLY A 77 -14.37 3.32 0.58
N SER A 78 -14.77 4.08 -0.44
CA SER A 78 -14.25 3.95 -1.81
C SER A 78 -12.91 4.69 -1.96
N PRO A 79 -11.98 4.21 -2.80
CA PRO A 79 -10.84 5.01 -3.23
C PRO A 79 -11.28 6.32 -3.90
N THR A 80 -10.48 7.38 -3.71
CA THR A 80 -10.71 8.70 -4.32
C THR A 80 -9.70 8.99 -5.43
N GLY A 81 -9.91 10.11 -6.12
CA GLY A 81 -8.98 10.57 -7.15
C GLY A 81 -8.85 9.62 -8.35
N VAL A 82 -9.85 8.76 -8.58
CA VAL A 82 -9.73 7.68 -9.57
C VAL A 82 -9.61 8.26 -10.98
N ARG A 83 -8.55 7.85 -11.69
CA ARG A 83 -8.30 8.17 -13.10
C ARG A 83 -7.97 6.90 -13.87
N PHE A 84 -8.51 6.82 -15.09
CA PHE A 84 -8.30 5.68 -15.98
C PHE A 84 -7.38 6.06 -17.14
N SER A 85 -6.52 5.13 -17.52
CA SER A 85 -5.57 5.28 -18.62
C SER A 85 -5.62 4.07 -19.55
N HIS A 86 -5.24 4.32 -20.80
CA HIS A 86 -5.00 3.30 -21.81
C HIS A 86 -3.65 3.55 -22.45
N HIS A 87 -2.70 2.63 -22.29
CA HIS A 87 -1.34 2.76 -22.81
C HIS A 87 -0.68 4.10 -22.41
N GLY A 88 -0.84 4.48 -21.14
CA GLY A 88 -0.29 5.71 -20.56
C GLY A 88 -1.04 7.00 -20.90
N LYS A 89 -2.18 6.94 -21.63
CA LYS A 89 -3.01 8.11 -21.95
C LYS A 89 -4.31 8.08 -21.15
N GLN A 90 -4.61 9.17 -20.43
CA GLN A 90 -5.84 9.26 -19.65
C GLN A 90 -7.08 9.28 -20.56
N THR A 91 -8.13 8.54 -20.19
CA THR A 91 -9.36 8.42 -20.99
C THR A 91 -10.33 9.58 -20.83
N GLY A 92 -10.13 10.43 -19.81
CA GLY A 92 -11.01 11.56 -19.48
C GLY A 92 -12.32 11.18 -18.80
N VAL A 93 -12.61 9.89 -18.62
CA VAL A 93 -13.81 9.42 -17.90
C VAL A 93 -13.68 9.72 -16.42
N ALA A 94 -14.65 10.45 -15.88
CA ALA A 94 -14.79 10.66 -14.43
C ALA A 94 -15.53 9.48 -13.78
N ALA A 95 -15.17 9.17 -12.55
CA ALA A 95 -15.83 8.15 -11.75
C ALA A 95 -16.57 8.78 -10.57
N GLY A 96 -17.78 8.29 -10.29
CA GLY A 96 -18.48 8.53 -9.04
C GLY A 96 -18.19 7.44 -8.00
N HIS A 97 -18.90 7.50 -6.88
CA HIS A 97 -18.84 6.47 -5.84
C HIS A 97 -20.24 5.92 -5.57
N TYR A 98 -20.30 4.67 -5.12
CA TYR A 98 -21.53 4.04 -4.63
C TYR A 98 -21.26 3.27 -3.35
N GLY A 99 -22.32 2.82 -2.68
CA GLY A 99 -22.21 2.03 -1.45
C GLY A 99 -21.78 2.86 -0.24
N ASP A 100 -21.60 2.18 0.89
CA ASP A 100 -21.31 2.82 2.17
C ASP A 100 -19.84 3.24 2.29
N GLN A 101 -19.63 4.56 2.30
CA GLN A 101 -18.33 5.21 2.41
C GLN A 101 -17.73 5.16 3.83
N ARG A 102 -18.46 4.62 4.82
CA ARG A 102 -18.00 4.47 6.20
C ARG A 102 -17.50 3.06 6.53
N THR A 103 -17.65 2.12 5.60
CA THR A 103 -17.21 0.73 5.77
C THR A 103 -15.72 0.70 6.08
N LYS A 104 -15.32 0.00 7.16
CA LYS A 104 -13.92 -0.15 7.57
C LYS A 104 -13.44 -1.58 7.34
N VAL A 105 -12.27 -1.73 6.76
CA VAL A 105 -11.66 -3.03 6.49
C VAL A 105 -10.18 -3.04 6.82
N THR A 106 -9.74 -4.11 7.48
CA THR A 106 -8.31 -4.33 7.74
C THR A 106 -7.67 -4.88 6.48
N PHE A 107 -6.60 -4.24 6.03
CA PHE A 107 -5.78 -4.65 4.90
C PHE A 107 -4.36 -4.94 5.38
N GLY A 108 -3.80 -6.06 4.95
CA GLY A 108 -2.46 -6.47 5.37
C GLY A 108 -2.03 -7.79 4.74
N PRO A 109 -0.79 -8.24 5.06
CA PRO A 109 -0.24 -9.46 4.48
C PRO A 109 -1.16 -10.67 4.72
N GLY A 110 -1.45 -11.44 3.67
CA GLY A 110 -2.33 -12.61 3.73
C GLY A 110 -3.83 -12.30 3.78
N HIS A 111 -4.21 -11.02 3.77
CA HIS A 111 -5.59 -10.55 3.80
C HIS A 111 -5.86 -9.61 2.63
N PRO A 112 -6.01 -10.16 1.40
CA PRO A 112 -6.35 -9.33 0.26
C PRO A 112 -7.73 -8.70 0.45
N VAL A 113 -7.87 -7.51 -0.12
CA VAL A 113 -9.11 -6.73 -0.15
C VAL A 113 -9.41 -6.37 -1.60
N HIS A 114 -10.64 -5.98 -1.88
CA HIS A 114 -11.01 -5.53 -3.22
C HIS A 114 -11.97 -4.35 -3.18
N PHE A 115 -12.07 -3.64 -4.30
CA PHE A 115 -13.21 -2.78 -4.61
C PHE A 115 -13.66 -3.04 -6.03
N ASP A 116 -14.94 -2.81 -6.31
CA ASP A 116 -15.50 -3.05 -7.63
C ASP A 116 -15.69 -1.74 -8.41
N ILE A 117 -15.53 -1.83 -9.72
CA ILE A 117 -15.79 -0.79 -10.71
C ILE A 117 -17.04 -1.22 -11.46
N GLN A 118 -18.11 -0.41 -11.37
CA GLN A 118 -19.34 -0.62 -12.14
C GLN A 118 -19.38 0.28 -13.34
N VAL A 119 -19.63 -0.29 -14.51
CA VAL A 119 -19.65 0.44 -15.79
C VAL A 119 -21.00 0.24 -16.44
N PRO A 120 -21.79 1.31 -16.65
CA PRO A 120 -23.10 1.17 -17.29
C PRO A 120 -22.99 0.63 -18.72
N ASN A 121 -23.80 -0.36 -19.04
CA ASN A 121 -23.79 -1.01 -20.36
C ASN A 121 -24.39 -0.14 -21.48
N MET A 122 -25.13 0.90 -21.13
CA MET A 122 -25.86 1.78 -22.08
C MET A 122 -24.98 2.81 -22.79
N HIS A 123 -23.70 2.89 -22.44
CA HIS A 123 -22.76 3.85 -22.99
C HIS A 123 -21.64 3.15 -23.77
N ARG A 124 -21.10 3.83 -24.78
CA ARG A 124 -19.92 3.34 -25.50
C ARG A 124 -18.74 3.30 -24.54
N GLY A 125 -18.28 2.09 -24.24
CA GLY A 125 -17.09 1.87 -23.43
C GLY A 125 -15.81 2.39 -24.10
N THR A 126 -14.92 2.95 -23.29
CA THR A 126 -13.57 3.34 -23.65
C THR A 126 -12.61 2.34 -23.02
N ALA A 127 -11.77 1.71 -23.83
CA ALA A 127 -10.78 0.75 -23.34
C ALA A 127 -9.83 1.41 -22.32
N SER A 128 -9.43 0.65 -21.30
CA SER A 128 -8.46 1.05 -20.29
C SER A 128 -7.62 -0.16 -19.88
N ASP A 129 -6.38 0.09 -19.50
CA ASP A 129 -5.45 -0.93 -19.00
C ASP A 129 -4.89 -0.62 -17.60
N GLU A 130 -5.16 0.58 -17.08
CA GLU A 130 -4.74 1.01 -15.75
C GLU A 130 -5.77 1.94 -15.10
N ALA A 131 -5.90 1.81 -13.77
CA ALA A 131 -6.61 2.75 -12.90
C ALA A 131 -5.66 3.25 -11.80
N SER A 132 -5.49 4.57 -11.71
CA SER A 132 -4.80 5.21 -10.59
C SER A 132 -5.82 5.71 -9.57
N PHE A 133 -5.49 5.62 -8.28
CA PHE A 133 -6.40 5.98 -7.19
C PHE A 133 -5.65 6.29 -5.90
N THR A 134 -6.33 6.95 -4.96
CA THR A 134 -5.86 7.20 -3.61
C THR A 134 -6.70 6.42 -2.62
N LEU A 135 -6.03 5.67 -1.75
CA LEU A 135 -6.69 4.91 -0.68
C LEU A 135 -7.10 5.83 0.47
N GLN A 136 -8.16 5.43 1.16
CA GLN A 136 -8.75 6.18 2.25
C GLN A 136 -8.57 5.39 3.56
N ALA A 137 -8.11 6.07 4.60
CA ALA A 137 -8.18 5.61 5.98
C ALA A 137 -9.43 6.20 6.65
N PRO A 138 -9.86 5.70 7.83
CA PRO A 138 -10.96 6.31 8.58
C PRO A 138 -10.78 7.80 8.91
N GLY A 139 -9.53 8.28 8.94
CA GLY A 139 -9.18 9.68 9.17
C GLY A 139 -9.02 10.53 7.91
N GLY A 140 -9.28 9.97 6.72
CA GLY A 140 -9.12 10.63 5.42
C GLY A 140 -8.07 9.96 4.52
N GLU A 141 -7.62 10.69 3.51
CA GLU A 141 -6.73 10.17 2.46
C GLU A 141 -5.40 9.67 3.02
N ILE A 142 -4.98 8.50 2.53
CA ILE A 142 -3.63 7.98 2.73
C ILE A 142 -2.75 8.59 1.63
N PRO A 143 -1.69 9.34 1.98
CA PRO A 143 -0.86 9.98 0.98
C PRO A 143 -0.26 9.00 -0.02
N GLY A 144 -0.36 9.36 -1.29
CA GLY A 144 0.21 8.62 -2.41
C GLY A 144 -0.86 8.12 -3.40
N THR A 145 -0.37 7.70 -4.55
CA THR A 145 -1.19 7.16 -5.64
C THR A 145 -0.84 5.70 -5.82
N SER A 146 -1.86 4.85 -5.77
CA SER A 146 -1.78 3.44 -6.13
C SER A 146 -2.22 3.26 -7.58
N PHE A 147 -1.74 2.19 -8.21
CA PHE A 147 -2.04 1.85 -9.60
C PHE A 147 -2.52 0.41 -9.64
N ALA A 148 -3.64 0.18 -10.31
CA ALA A 148 -4.14 -1.15 -10.61
C ALA A 148 -4.10 -1.38 -12.11
N GLU A 149 -3.56 -2.53 -12.52
CA GLU A 149 -3.37 -2.89 -13.92
C GLU A 149 -4.25 -4.06 -14.33
N GLY A 150 -4.74 -4.04 -15.55
CA GLY A 150 -5.55 -5.11 -16.14
C GLY A 150 -6.44 -4.56 -17.24
N LYS A 151 -6.94 -5.42 -18.13
CA LYS A 151 -7.79 -4.97 -19.26
C LYS A 151 -9.23 -4.76 -18.79
N PHE A 152 -9.77 -3.56 -19.01
CA PHE A 152 -11.16 -3.22 -18.70
C PHE A 152 -11.67 -2.13 -19.64
N SER A 153 -12.92 -1.72 -19.43
CA SER A 153 -13.57 -0.66 -20.16
C SER A 153 -14.23 0.29 -19.17
N VAL A 154 -14.27 1.58 -19.49
CA VAL A 154 -14.95 2.61 -18.68
C VAL A 154 -15.86 3.47 -19.54
N ALA A 155 -16.91 4.00 -18.95
CA ALA A 155 -17.85 4.87 -19.63
C ALA A 155 -18.36 5.98 -18.71
N SER A 156 -19.06 6.96 -19.29
CA SER A 156 -19.79 7.94 -18.47
C SER A 156 -20.71 7.22 -17.47
N GLY A 157 -20.74 7.70 -16.23
CA GLY A 157 -21.47 7.03 -15.14
C GLY A 157 -20.77 5.82 -14.54
N THR A 158 -19.46 5.64 -14.77
CA THR A 158 -18.66 4.64 -14.04
C THR A 158 -18.65 4.96 -12.54
N LEU A 159 -18.85 3.94 -11.69
CA LEU A 159 -18.91 4.09 -10.24
C LEU A 159 -17.91 3.17 -9.53
N ILE A 160 -17.33 3.66 -8.43
CA ILE A 160 -16.33 2.95 -7.61
C ILE A 160 -16.92 2.57 -6.26
N GLY A 161 -16.89 1.28 -5.95
CA GLY A 161 -17.43 0.73 -4.71
C GLY A 161 -16.48 0.89 -3.52
N PRO A 162 -16.98 0.70 -2.28
CA PRO A 162 -16.14 0.74 -1.11
C PRO A 162 -15.19 -0.47 -1.09
N VAL A 163 -14.06 -0.33 -0.40
CA VAL A 163 -13.15 -1.46 -0.19
C VAL A 163 -13.82 -2.49 0.73
N GLN A 164 -13.75 -3.75 0.32
CA GLN A 164 -14.34 -4.91 0.97
C GLN A 164 -13.28 -5.98 1.25
N ARG A 165 -13.57 -6.87 2.21
CA ARG A 165 -12.68 -7.99 2.55
C ARG A 165 -12.76 -9.09 1.50
N GLY A 166 -11.64 -9.80 1.33
CA GLY A 166 -11.53 -10.92 0.41
C GLY A 166 -11.13 -10.48 -0.99
N ALA A 167 -10.82 -11.43 -1.86
CA ALA A 167 -10.59 -11.25 -3.28
C ALA A 167 -10.98 -12.54 -4.01
#